data_AF-A0A661EW99-F1
#
_entry.id   AF-A0A661EW99-F1
#
_cell.length_a   1.000
_cell.length_b   1.000
_cell.length_c   1.000
_cell.angle_alpha   90.00
_cell.angle_beta   90.00
_cell.angle_gamma   90.00
#
_symmetry.space_group_name_H-M   'P 1'
#
loop_
_entity.id
_entity.type
_entity.pdbx_description
1 polymer ?
#
loop_
_entity_poly.entity_id
_entity_poly.type
_entity_poly.pdbx_seq_one_letter_code
_entity_poly.pdbx_strand_id
1 'polypeptide(L)'
;MLGVFGVYVYKLVKGYALEEQSVQKALDLNEAEAAERKANVYSEVKRTSLWNIIALFVAGATLAILGGERVSEVAQVALSELNLNPISMAVCLAAFAGMSEYVIVWRAHRKKQYGIALANAFGGITQVMFLVLPFTFLAIAIYQGFLVTDHVDLPLSFSLSNVLLFVLLFPTFYVLIALIEEDHTLGALDTVTMLAIFLLVILILVCYGGG
;
A
#
# COMPACT_ATOMS: atom_id res chain seq x y z
N MET A 1 -12.08 8.53 5.67
CA MET A 1 -10.73 8.06 5.26
C MET A 1 -10.41 8.42 3.81
N LEU A 2 -11.26 8.09 2.82
CA LEU A 2 -11.04 8.52 1.41
C LEU A 2 -10.89 10.04 1.25
N GLY A 3 -11.68 10.85 1.95
CA GLY A 3 -11.51 12.31 1.95
C GLY A 3 -10.16 12.77 2.50
N VAL A 4 -9.62 12.09 3.53
CA VAL A 4 -8.28 12.35 4.08
C VAL A 4 -7.22 11.99 3.05
N PHE A 5 -7.37 10.86 2.35
CA PHE A 5 -6.48 10.48 1.25
C PHE A 5 -6.50 11.52 0.11
N GLY A 6 -7.69 12.01 -0.26
CA GLY A 6 -7.83 13.06 -1.27
C GLY A 6 -7.11 14.36 -0.89
N VAL A 7 -7.26 14.80 0.36
CA VAL A 7 -6.52 15.96 0.89
C VAL A 7 -5.01 15.70 0.93
N TYR A 8 -4.59 14.48 1.30
CA TYR A 8 -3.19 14.07 1.29
C TYR A 8 -2.58 14.15 -0.11
N VAL A 9 -3.22 13.56 -1.12
CA VAL A 9 -2.78 13.63 -2.52
C VAL A 9 -2.74 15.07 -3.01
N TYR A 10 -3.78 15.87 -2.70
CA TYR A 10 -3.81 17.29 -3.06
C TYR A 10 -2.62 18.06 -2.45
N LYS A 11 -2.36 17.87 -1.15
CA LYS A 11 -1.23 18.51 -0.46
C LYS A 11 0.11 18.05 -1.02
N LEU A 12 0.25 16.77 -1.35
CA LEU A 12 1.48 16.20 -1.90
C LEU A 12 1.79 16.79 -3.29
N VAL A 13 0.80 16.83 -4.18
CA VAL A 13 0.94 17.45 -5.52
C VAL A 13 1.25 18.94 -5.40
N LYS A 14 0.53 19.66 -4.52
CA LYS A 14 0.77 21.09 -4.30
C LYS A 14 2.14 21.34 -3.65
N GLY A 15 2.56 20.49 -2.72
CA GLY A 15 3.85 20.55 -2.06
C GLY A 15 5.00 20.45 -3.06
N TYR A 16 4.95 19.45 -3.96
CA TYR A 16 5.93 19.32 -5.04
C TYR A 16 5.96 20.55 -5.97
N ALA A 17 4.80 21.12 -6.30
CA ALA A 17 4.74 22.33 -7.13
C ALA A 17 5.42 23.53 -6.44
N LEU A 18 5.26 23.67 -5.12
CA LEU A 18 5.90 24.73 -4.34
C LEU A 18 7.40 24.52 -4.17
N GLU A 19 7.83 23.28 -3.98
CA GLU A 19 9.25 22.91 -3.88
C GLU A 19 9.97 23.13 -5.21
N GLU A 20 9.36 22.76 -6.34
CA GLU A 20 9.93 23.04 -7.65
C GLU A 20 10.05 24.55 -7.90
N GLN A 21 9.05 25.34 -7.49
CA GLN A 21 9.11 26.81 -7.57
C GLN A 21 10.21 27.40 -6.67
N SER A 22 10.42 26.87 -5.46
CA SER A 22 11.46 27.36 -4.55
C SER A 22 12.85 27.04 -5.10
N VAL A 23 13.03 25.87 -5.70
CA VAL A 23 14.28 25.47 -6.36
C VAL A 23 14.56 26.32 -7.59
N GLN A 24 13.55 26.59 -8.43
CA GLN A 24 13.69 27.49 -9.58
C GLN A 24 14.09 28.90 -9.15
N LYS A 25 13.47 29.41 -8.09
CA LYS A 25 13.77 30.73 -7.54
C LYS A 25 15.13 30.80 -6.84
N ALA A 26 15.56 29.74 -6.15
CA ALA A 26 16.85 29.69 -5.47
C ALA A 26 18.02 29.57 -6.46
N LEU A 27 17.79 28.94 -7.61
CA LEU A 27 18.78 28.77 -8.68
C LEU A 27 18.71 29.89 -9.74
N ASP A 28 17.80 30.86 -9.57
CA ASP A 28 17.54 31.97 -10.51
C ASP A 28 17.43 31.50 -11.98
N LEU A 29 16.79 30.34 -12.17
CA LEU A 29 16.74 29.67 -13.47
C LEU A 29 15.85 30.43 -14.44
N ASN A 30 16.37 30.66 -15.64
CA ASN A 30 15.57 31.23 -16.72
C ASN A 30 14.63 30.17 -17.31
N GLU A 31 13.55 30.57 -18.01
CA GLU A 31 12.54 29.62 -18.53
C GLU A 31 13.16 28.51 -19.43
N ALA A 32 14.20 28.86 -20.18
CA ALA A 32 14.94 27.92 -21.03
C ALA A 32 15.73 26.86 -20.23
N GLU A 33 16.36 27.27 -19.12
CA GLU A 33 17.14 26.37 -18.24
C GLU A 33 16.23 25.46 -17.42
N ALA A 34 15.06 25.97 -17.01
CA ALA A 34 14.02 25.15 -16.39
C ALA A 34 13.47 24.08 -17.36
N ALA A 35 13.29 24.44 -18.63
CA ALA A 35 12.87 23.49 -19.67
C ALA A 35 13.94 22.43 -19.95
N GLU A 36 15.22 22.81 -20.00
CA GLU A 36 16.35 21.89 -20.17
C GLU A 36 16.48 20.94 -18.98
N ARG A 37 16.39 21.46 -17.75
CA ARG A 37 16.40 20.63 -16.54
C ARG A 37 15.24 19.63 -16.54
N LYS A 38 14.03 20.07 -16.92
CA LYS A 38 12.88 19.17 -17.07
C LYS A 38 13.16 18.09 -18.11
N ALA A 39 13.74 18.44 -19.25
CA ALA A 39 14.13 17.48 -20.28
C ALA A 39 15.17 16.47 -19.76
N ASN A 40 16.15 16.92 -18.96
CA ASN A 40 17.15 16.06 -18.34
C ASN A 40 16.55 15.12 -17.28
N VAL A 41 15.63 15.60 -16.44
CA VAL A 41 14.92 14.79 -15.44
C VAL A 41 14.07 13.69 -16.11
N TYR A 42 13.44 13.99 -17.24
CA TYR A 42 12.62 13.04 -17.99
C TYR A 42 13.39 12.30 -19.10
N SER A 43 14.71 12.45 -19.20
CA SER A 43 15.52 11.88 -20.29
C SER A 43 15.47 10.34 -20.34
N GLU A 44 15.35 9.69 -19.18
CA GLU A 44 15.20 8.24 -19.08
C GLU A 44 13.75 7.74 -19.24
N VAL A 45 12.77 8.65 -19.25
CA VAL A 45 11.35 8.29 -19.41
C VAL A 45 11.08 8.08 -20.90
N LYS A 46 11.18 6.82 -21.33
CA LYS A 46 10.78 6.42 -22.68
C LYS A 46 9.34 6.86 -22.95
N ARG A 47 9.17 7.76 -23.93
CA ARG A 47 7.85 8.16 -24.43
C ARG A 47 7.11 6.92 -24.90
N THR A 48 6.14 6.51 -24.11
CA THR A 48 5.29 5.37 -24.39
C THR A 48 4.02 5.88 -25.06
N SER A 49 3.52 5.18 -26.08
CA SER A 49 2.26 5.52 -26.73
C SER A 49 1.12 5.46 -25.70
N LEU A 50 0.20 6.43 -25.73
CA LEU A 50 -1.02 6.42 -24.91
C LEU A 50 -1.79 5.09 -25.08
N TRP A 51 -1.74 4.51 -26.29
CA TRP A 51 -2.37 3.22 -26.56
C TRP A 51 -1.78 2.09 -25.73
N ASN A 52 -0.46 2.07 -25.54
CA ASN A 52 0.20 1.06 -24.72
C ASN A 52 -0.17 1.21 -23.25
N ILE A 53 -0.34 2.45 -22.75
CA ILE A 53 -0.77 2.72 -21.39
C ILE A 53 -2.19 2.20 -21.17
N ILE A 54 -3.11 2.50 -22.10
CA ILE A 54 -4.49 2.03 -22.05
C ILE A 54 -4.53 0.49 -22.14
N ALA A 55 -3.77 -0.11 -23.06
CA ALA A 55 -3.71 -1.56 -23.20
C ALA A 55 -3.19 -2.24 -21.93
N LEU A 56 -2.12 -1.71 -21.31
CA LEU A 56 -1.59 -2.20 -20.04
C LEU A 56 -2.59 -2.05 -18.90
N PHE A 57 -3.31 -0.92 -18.84
CA PHE A 57 -4.34 -0.68 -17.84
C PHE A 57 -5.47 -1.69 -17.94
N VAL A 58 -6.03 -1.89 -19.14
CA VAL A 58 -7.10 -2.86 -19.38
C VAL A 58 -6.63 -4.27 -19.07
N ALA A 59 -5.46 -4.68 -19.58
CA ALA A 59 -4.89 -5.99 -19.29
C ALA A 59 -4.69 -6.21 -17.78
N GLY A 60 -4.14 -5.21 -17.08
CA GLY A 60 -3.94 -5.26 -15.64
C GLY A 60 -5.25 -5.36 -14.86
N ALA A 61 -6.26 -4.56 -15.21
CA ALA A 61 -7.57 -4.62 -14.58
C ALA A 61 -8.26 -5.97 -14.79
N THR A 62 -8.23 -6.51 -16.02
CA THR A 62 -8.80 -7.83 -16.32
C THR A 62 -8.08 -8.94 -15.55
N LEU A 63 -6.74 -8.94 -15.54
CA LEU A 63 -5.96 -9.93 -14.80
C LEU A 63 -6.17 -9.82 -13.28
N ALA A 64 -6.37 -8.62 -12.74
CA ALA A 64 -6.67 -8.42 -11.33
C ALA A 64 -8.03 -9.01 -10.94
N ILE A 65 -9.05 -8.85 -11.78
CA ILE A 65 -10.39 -9.44 -11.54
C ILE A 65 -10.30 -10.97 -11.58
N LEU A 66 -9.72 -11.53 -12.64
CA LEU A 66 -9.57 -12.98 -12.79
C LEU A 66 -8.69 -13.58 -11.69
N GLY A 67 -7.60 -12.91 -11.34
CA GLY A 67 -6.71 -13.33 -10.26
C GLY A 67 -7.39 -13.28 -8.90
N GLY A 68 -8.21 -12.25 -8.64
CA GLY A 68 -8.96 -12.09 -7.40
C GLY A 68 -9.94 -13.24 -7.15
N GLU A 69 -10.67 -13.67 -8.18
CA GLU A 69 -11.59 -14.82 -8.10
C GLU A 69 -10.84 -16.10 -7.71
N ARG A 70 -9.70 -16.38 -8.37
CA ARG A 70 -8.86 -17.56 -8.07
C ARG A 70 -8.25 -17.52 -6.68
N VAL A 71 -7.80 -16.35 -6.24
CA VAL A 71 -7.28 -16.18 -4.88
C VAL A 71 -8.37 -16.41 -3.84
N SER A 72 -9.61 -15.99 -4.10
CA SER A 72 -10.76 -16.27 -3.23
C SER A 72 -11.09 -17.76 -3.17
N GLU A 73 -11.07 -18.48 -4.30
CA GLU A 73 -11.25 -19.94 -4.32
C GLU A 73 -10.19 -20.66 -3.48
N VAL A 74 -8.91 -20.27 -3.63
CA VAL A 74 -7.81 -20.82 -2.84
C VAL A 74 -8.01 -20.56 -1.34
N ALA A 75 -8.43 -19.35 -0.98
CA ALA A 75 -8.74 -19.02 0.40
C ALA A 75 -9.88 -19.89 0.96
N GLN A 76 -10.94 -20.09 0.17
CA GLN A 76 -12.06 -20.92 0.58
C GLN A 76 -11.63 -22.37 0.84
N VAL A 77 -10.93 -23.00 -0.10
CA VAL A 77 -10.41 -24.38 0.04
C VAL A 77 -9.46 -24.51 1.24
N ALA A 78 -8.57 -23.53 1.44
CA ALA A 78 -7.66 -23.50 2.57
C ALA A 78 -8.39 -23.48 3.93
N LEU A 79 -9.50 -22.76 4.03
CA LEU A 79 -10.27 -22.64 5.26
C LEU A 79 -11.22 -23.83 5.48
N SER A 80 -11.93 -24.28 4.44
CA SER A 80 -12.96 -25.31 4.58
C SER A 80 -12.40 -26.74 4.54
N GLU A 81 -11.43 -27.01 3.68
CA GLU A 81 -10.92 -28.38 3.47
C GLU A 81 -9.65 -28.63 4.28
N LEU A 82 -8.71 -27.68 4.26
CA LEU A 82 -7.45 -27.81 4.97
C LEU A 82 -7.52 -27.36 6.43
N ASN A 83 -8.64 -26.77 6.86
CA ASN A 83 -8.85 -26.22 8.22
C ASN A 83 -7.69 -25.32 8.67
N LEU A 84 -7.12 -24.54 7.74
CA LEU A 84 -6.05 -23.62 8.07
C LEU A 84 -6.59 -22.46 8.90
N ASN A 85 -5.76 -21.94 9.79
CA ASN A 85 -6.09 -20.76 10.58
C ASN A 85 -6.35 -19.56 9.64
N PRO A 86 -7.50 -18.85 9.76
CA PRO A 86 -7.83 -17.72 8.91
C PRO A 86 -6.78 -16.61 8.88
N ILE A 87 -6.13 -16.35 10.02
CA ILE A 87 -5.06 -15.35 10.12
C ILE A 87 -3.83 -15.78 9.33
N SER A 88 -3.44 -17.07 9.42
CA SER A 88 -2.30 -17.59 8.65
C SER A 88 -2.55 -17.50 7.14
N MET A 89 -3.78 -17.79 6.70
CA MET A 89 -4.17 -17.61 5.30
C MET A 89 -4.13 -16.14 4.90
N ALA A 90 -4.66 -15.24 5.73
CA ALA A 90 -4.63 -13.80 5.47
C ALA A 90 -3.20 -13.25 5.35
N VAL A 91 -2.25 -13.70 6.19
CA VAL A 91 -0.83 -13.34 6.08
C VAL A 91 -0.23 -13.82 4.76
N CYS A 92 -0.54 -15.05 4.35
CA CYS A 92 -0.09 -15.60 3.07
C CYS A 92 -0.62 -14.78 1.88
N LEU A 93 -1.91 -14.45 1.89
CA LEU A 93 -2.53 -13.62 0.86
C LEU A 93 -1.96 -12.20 0.84
N ALA A 94 -1.74 -11.59 2.01
CA ALA A 94 -1.12 -10.27 2.11
C ALA A 94 0.30 -10.25 1.55
N ALA A 95 1.09 -11.31 1.79
CA ALA A 95 2.43 -11.45 1.20
C ALA A 95 2.37 -11.51 -0.33
N PHE A 96 1.43 -12.27 -0.91
CA PHE A 96 1.23 -12.32 -2.36
C PHE A 96 0.75 -10.98 -2.94
N ALA A 97 -0.18 -10.32 -2.26
CA ALA A 97 -0.70 -9.03 -2.68
C ALA A 97 0.40 -7.94 -2.72
N GLY A 98 1.35 -7.97 -1.77
CA GLY A 98 2.46 -7.02 -1.69
C GLY A 98 3.69 -7.36 -2.55
N MET A 99 3.66 -8.44 -3.35
CA MET A 99 4.82 -8.89 -4.11
C MET A 99 5.38 -7.83 -5.05
N SER A 100 4.50 -7.02 -5.65
CA SER A 100 4.93 -5.98 -6.60
C SER A 100 5.72 -4.88 -5.91
N GLU A 101 5.28 -4.48 -4.72
CA GLU A 101 5.88 -3.47 -3.86
C GLU A 101 7.25 -3.96 -3.35
N TYR A 102 7.36 -5.23 -2.95
CA TYR A 102 8.63 -5.82 -2.54
C TYR A 102 9.66 -5.78 -3.67
N VAL A 103 9.27 -6.12 -4.90
CA VAL A 103 10.16 -6.06 -6.08
C VAL A 103 10.59 -4.62 -6.38
N ILE A 104 9.67 -3.65 -6.29
CA ILE A 104 9.97 -2.23 -6.51
C ILE A 104 10.97 -1.71 -5.47
N VAL A 105 10.70 -1.94 -4.19
CA VAL A 105 11.57 -1.54 -3.08
C VAL A 105 12.94 -2.20 -3.20
N TRP A 106 12.98 -3.51 -3.47
CA TRP A 106 14.23 -4.24 -3.69
C TRP A 106 15.06 -3.67 -4.84
N ARG A 107 14.42 -3.38 -5.98
CA ARG A 107 15.10 -2.83 -7.15
C ARG A 107 15.64 -1.43 -6.89
N ALA A 108 14.87 -0.58 -6.20
CA ALA A 108 15.30 0.75 -5.80
C ALA A 108 16.49 0.68 -4.82
N HIS A 109 16.43 -0.22 -3.84
CA HIS A 109 17.53 -0.49 -2.91
C HIS A 109 18.80 -0.96 -3.62
N ARG A 110 18.70 -1.90 -4.57
CA ARG A 110 19.83 -2.38 -5.39
C ARG A 110 20.47 -1.27 -6.23
N LYS A 111 19.69 -0.26 -6.62
CA LYS A 111 20.17 0.95 -7.32
C LYS A 111 20.69 2.04 -6.37
N LYS A 112 20.78 1.78 -5.06
CA LYS A 112 21.14 2.75 -4.01
C LYS A 112 20.20 3.96 -3.94
N GLN A 113 18.97 3.81 -4.43
CA GLN A 113 17.94 4.85 -4.42
C GLN A 113 17.10 4.74 -3.14
N TYR A 114 17.72 4.90 -1.97
CA TYR A 114 17.09 4.61 -0.68
C TYR A 114 15.87 5.50 -0.39
N GLY A 115 15.93 6.79 -0.75
CA GLY A 115 14.76 7.68 -0.63
C GLY A 115 13.57 7.23 -1.48
N ILE A 116 13.82 6.69 -2.67
CA ILE A 116 12.77 6.15 -3.56
C ILE A 116 12.19 4.85 -2.98
N ALA A 117 13.05 3.98 -2.45
CA ALA A 117 12.62 2.73 -1.79
C ALA A 117 11.72 3.04 -0.57
N LEU A 118 12.14 4.00 0.25
CA LEU A 118 11.43 4.43 1.45
C LEU A 118 10.09 5.12 1.11
N ALA A 119 10.09 6.03 0.14
CA ALA A 119 8.88 6.70 -0.32
C ALA A 119 7.83 5.73 -0.88
N ASN A 120 8.26 4.69 -1.63
CA ASN A 120 7.35 3.65 -2.10
C ASN A 120 6.77 2.81 -0.96
N ALA A 121 7.59 2.42 0.02
CA ALA A 121 7.12 1.67 1.17
C ALA A 121 6.08 2.47 1.99
N PHE A 122 6.33 3.76 2.24
CA PHE A 122 5.38 4.61 2.95
C PHE A 122 4.12 4.94 2.17
N GLY A 123 4.26 5.22 0.87
CA GLY A 123 3.14 5.40 -0.03
C GLY A 123 2.23 4.17 -0.01
N GLY A 124 2.81 2.97 -0.09
CA GLY A 124 2.10 1.69 0.00
C GLY A 124 1.34 1.55 1.32
N ILE A 125 2.02 1.72 2.46
CA ILE A 125 1.39 1.63 3.79
C ILE A 125 0.22 2.62 3.95
N THR A 126 0.43 3.88 3.56
CA THR A 126 -0.61 4.92 3.62
C THR A 126 -1.78 4.58 2.70
N GLN A 127 -1.50 4.06 1.51
CA GLN A 127 -2.52 3.66 0.54
C GLN A 127 -3.39 2.51 1.07
N VAL A 128 -2.82 1.49 1.71
CA VAL A 128 -3.63 0.38 2.26
C VAL A 128 -4.66 0.90 3.26
N MET A 129 -4.25 1.83 4.14
CA MET A 129 -5.10 2.38 5.21
C MET A 129 -6.13 3.38 4.73
N PHE A 130 -5.75 4.28 3.84
CA PHE A 130 -6.60 5.42 3.49
C PHE A 130 -7.28 5.31 2.14
N LEU A 131 -6.84 4.37 1.28
CA LEU A 131 -7.45 4.08 -0.01
C LEU A 131 -8.05 2.68 -0.06
N VAL A 132 -7.25 1.62 0.09
CA VAL A 132 -7.69 0.24 -0.15
C VAL A 132 -8.79 -0.17 0.83
N LEU A 133 -8.53 -0.11 2.13
CA LEU A 133 -9.51 -0.53 3.15
C LEU A 133 -10.84 0.27 3.05
N PRO A 134 -10.83 1.61 2.97
CA PRO A 134 -12.06 2.38 2.82
C PRO A 134 -12.78 2.14 1.50
N PHE A 135 -12.03 1.91 0.41
CA PHE A 135 -12.62 1.57 -0.89
C PHE A 135 -13.28 0.20 -0.85
N THR A 136 -12.67 -0.80 -0.18
CA THR A 136 -13.28 -2.11 0.05
C THR A 136 -14.59 -1.99 0.84
N PHE A 137 -14.61 -1.19 1.91
CA PHE A 137 -15.86 -0.94 2.66
C PHE A 137 -16.94 -0.25 1.80
N LEU A 138 -16.55 0.70 0.96
CA LEU A 138 -17.48 1.35 0.03
C LEU A 138 -18.02 0.35 -1.00
N ALA A 139 -17.16 -0.52 -1.55
CA ALA A 139 -17.55 -1.55 -2.50
C ALA A 139 -18.54 -2.54 -1.86
N ILE A 140 -18.29 -2.98 -0.62
CA ILE A 140 -19.21 -3.81 0.16
C ILE A 140 -20.56 -3.10 0.35
N ALA A 141 -20.54 -1.82 0.75
CA ALA A 141 -21.76 -1.04 0.96
C ALA A 141 -22.59 -0.88 -0.33
N ILE A 142 -21.94 -0.65 -1.47
CA ILE A 142 -22.61 -0.57 -2.78
C ILE A 142 -23.17 -1.94 -3.18
N TYR A 143 -22.38 -3.00 -3.03
CA TYR A 143 -22.82 -4.37 -3.35
C TYR A 143 -24.05 -4.77 -2.53
N GLN A 144 -24.05 -4.51 -1.22
CA GLN A 144 -25.18 -4.84 -0.36
C GLN A 144 -26.37 -3.89 -0.54
N GLY A 145 -26.12 -2.62 -0.84
CA GLY A 145 -27.18 -1.63 -1.04
C GLY A 145 -27.95 -1.81 -2.34
N PHE A 146 -27.31 -2.32 -3.40
CA PHE A 146 -27.89 -2.33 -4.75
C PHE A 146 -28.01 -3.70 -5.40
N LEU A 147 -27.20 -4.69 -5.02
CA LEU A 147 -27.15 -5.99 -5.71
C LEU A 147 -27.70 -7.13 -4.84
N VAL A 148 -27.18 -7.30 -3.62
CA VAL A 148 -27.55 -8.42 -2.73
C VAL A 148 -27.71 -7.92 -1.29
N THR A 149 -28.95 -7.73 -0.86
CA THR A 149 -29.27 -7.12 0.45
C THR A 149 -29.06 -8.04 1.65
N ASP A 150 -28.97 -9.36 1.45
CA ASP A 150 -28.93 -10.36 2.54
C ASP A 150 -27.77 -11.35 2.38
N HIS A 151 -26.56 -10.80 2.20
CA HIS A 151 -25.35 -11.61 2.07
C HIS A 151 -24.84 -12.05 3.45
N VAL A 152 -24.67 -13.35 3.69
CA VAL A 152 -24.36 -13.93 5.02
C VAL A 152 -23.03 -13.41 5.61
N ASP A 153 -22.02 -13.22 4.77
CA ASP A 153 -20.67 -12.81 5.22
C ASP A 153 -20.43 -11.28 5.26
N LEU A 154 -21.42 -10.47 4.88
CA LEU A 154 -21.29 -9.01 4.80
C LEU A 154 -22.46 -8.33 5.55
N PRO A 155 -22.27 -7.15 6.18
CA PRO A 155 -21.02 -6.41 6.29
C PRO A 155 -20.04 -7.11 7.24
N LEU A 156 -18.75 -6.75 7.12
CA LEU A 156 -17.70 -7.32 7.97
C LEU A 156 -18.07 -7.16 9.46
N SER A 157 -18.16 -8.29 10.15
CA SER A 157 -18.52 -8.31 11.56
C SER A 157 -17.38 -7.75 12.43
N PHE A 158 -17.75 -7.11 13.54
CA PHE A 158 -16.80 -6.76 14.60
C PHE A 158 -16.43 -8.01 15.40
N SER A 159 -15.65 -8.90 14.78
CA SER A 159 -15.06 -10.04 15.46
C SER A 159 -13.90 -9.60 16.36
N LEU A 160 -13.59 -10.40 17.38
CA LEU A 160 -12.44 -10.17 18.25
C LEU A 160 -11.15 -10.05 17.42
N SER A 161 -11.01 -10.87 16.38
CA SER A 161 -9.88 -10.88 15.45
C SER A 161 -9.73 -9.56 14.72
N ASN A 162 -10.83 -9.01 14.20
CA ASN A 162 -10.82 -7.73 13.49
C ASN A 162 -10.46 -6.58 14.44
N VAL A 163 -11.03 -6.57 15.64
CA VAL A 163 -10.72 -5.56 16.66
C VAL A 163 -9.26 -5.65 17.09
N LEU A 164 -8.75 -6.85 17.39
CA LEU A 164 -7.35 -7.06 17.75
C LEU A 164 -6.42 -6.63 16.62
N LEU A 165 -6.77 -6.91 15.36
CA LEU A 165 -5.98 -6.46 14.20
C LEU A 165 -5.87 -4.94 14.18
N PHE A 166 -6.98 -4.22 14.32
CA PHE A 166 -6.96 -2.74 14.34
C PHE A 166 -6.19 -2.17 15.53
N VAL A 167 -6.34 -2.75 16.72
CA VAL A 167 -5.64 -2.30 17.93
C VAL A 167 -4.14 -2.55 17.82
N LEU A 168 -3.72 -3.72 17.32
CA LEU A 168 -2.32 -4.11 17.18
C LEU A 168 -1.63 -3.46 15.97
N LEU A 169 -2.40 -2.87 15.06
CA LEU A 169 -1.88 -2.04 13.98
C LEU A 169 -1.24 -0.75 14.52
N PHE A 170 -1.79 -0.20 15.60
CA PHE A 170 -1.35 1.07 16.18
C PHE A 170 0.10 1.03 16.68
N PRO A 171 0.54 0.06 17.50
CA PRO A 171 1.95 -0.08 17.89
C PRO A 171 2.91 -0.15 16.70
N THR A 172 2.52 -0.89 15.65
CA THR A 172 3.34 -1.06 14.44
C THR A 172 3.54 0.29 13.73
N PHE A 173 2.48 1.09 13.60
CA PHE A 173 2.61 2.43 13.01
C PHE A 173 3.28 3.43 13.91
N TYR A 174 3.03 3.37 15.22
CA TYR A 174 3.66 4.28 16.16
C TYR A 174 5.19 4.15 16.14
N VAL A 175 5.68 2.91 16.21
CA VAL A 175 7.13 2.64 16.11
C VAL A 175 7.65 3.03 14.73
N LEU A 176 6.93 2.72 13.66
CA LEU A 176 7.32 3.12 12.31
C LEU A 176 7.45 4.66 12.18
N ILE A 177 6.50 5.43 12.71
CA ILE A 177 6.52 6.90 12.67
C ILE A 177 7.67 7.45 13.52
N ALA A 178 7.83 6.95 14.75
CA ALA A 178 8.91 7.38 15.64
C ALA A 178 10.29 7.17 15.01
N LEU A 179 10.51 6.01 14.37
CA LEU A 179 11.76 5.68 13.69
C LEU A 179 12.05 6.58 12.47
N ILE A 180 11.03 7.17 11.83
CA ILE A 180 11.22 8.08 10.68
C ILE A 180 11.48 9.50 11.14
N GLU A 181 10.84 9.92 12.23
CA GLU A 181 10.99 11.26 12.80
C GLU A 181 12.36 11.44 13.46
N GLU A 182 12.92 10.39 14.08
CA GLU A 182 14.20 10.48 14.80
C GLU A 182 15.44 10.41 13.90
N ASP A 183 15.44 9.58 12.84
CA ASP A 183 16.56 9.53 11.90
C ASP A 183 16.05 9.04 10.54
N HIS A 184 16.35 9.76 9.46
CA HIS A 184 16.01 9.32 8.09
C HIS A 184 16.73 8.03 7.64
N THR A 185 17.33 7.27 8.57
CA THR A 185 18.04 6.02 8.35
C THR A 185 17.58 4.95 9.34
N LEU A 186 17.02 3.86 8.84
CA LEU A 186 16.68 2.69 9.65
C LEU A 186 17.95 1.89 9.96
N GLY A 187 18.31 1.81 11.23
CA GLY A 187 19.40 0.97 11.72
C GLY A 187 19.05 -0.51 11.71
N ALA A 188 20.05 -1.35 11.96
CA ALA A 188 19.84 -2.79 12.14
C ALA A 188 18.95 -3.09 13.35
N LEU A 189 19.09 -2.31 14.43
CA LEU A 189 18.28 -2.43 15.64
C LEU A 189 16.80 -2.12 15.36
N ASP A 190 16.53 -1.07 14.59
CA ASP A 190 15.18 -0.64 14.22
C ASP A 190 14.49 -1.69 13.36
N THR A 191 15.23 -2.27 12.41
CA THR A 191 14.76 -3.36 11.56
C THR A 191 14.39 -4.59 12.39
N VAL A 192 15.25 -4.99 13.33
CA VAL A 192 14.99 -6.12 14.24
C VAL A 192 13.79 -5.84 15.12
N THR A 193 13.65 -4.62 15.62
CA THR A 193 12.51 -4.22 16.47
C THR A 193 11.20 -4.26 15.69
N MET A 194 11.17 -3.71 14.48
CA MET A 194 10.01 -3.76 13.59
C MET A 194 9.62 -5.20 13.22
N LEU A 195 10.61 -6.04 12.91
CA LEU A 195 10.37 -7.44 12.61
C LEU A 195 9.84 -8.20 13.83
N ALA A 196 10.39 -7.96 15.01
CA ALA A 196 9.95 -8.59 16.25
C ALA A 196 8.50 -8.19 16.61
N ILE A 197 8.16 -6.90 16.49
CA ILE A 197 6.79 -6.41 16.71
C ILE A 197 5.85 -7.05 15.70
N PHE A 198 6.20 -7.05 14.41
CA PHE A 198 5.40 -7.67 13.37
C PHE A 198 5.13 -9.16 13.66
N LEU A 199 6.16 -9.94 13.94
CA LEU A 199 6.03 -11.37 14.25
C LEU A 199 5.22 -11.62 15.52
N LEU A 200 5.39 -10.77 16.55
CA LEU A 200 4.61 -10.86 17.78
C LEU A 200 3.12 -10.58 17.53
N VAL A 201 2.80 -9.56 16.72
CA VAL A 201 1.41 -9.26 16.33
C VAL A 201 0.81 -10.44 15.58
N ILE A 202 1.53 -11.02 14.61
CA ILE A 202 1.05 -12.20 13.89
C ILE A 202 0.85 -13.38 14.83
N LEU A 203 1.79 -13.64 15.75
CA LEU A 203 1.66 -14.72 16.73
C LEU A 203 0.41 -14.55 17.60
N ILE A 204 0.17 -13.33 18.12
CA ILE A 204 -1.00 -13.03 18.94
C ILE A 204 -2.29 -13.25 18.12
N LEU A 205 -2.34 -12.76 16.87
CA LEU A 205 -3.51 -12.93 16.03
C LEU A 205 -3.75 -14.41 15.67
N VAL A 206 -2.72 -15.19 15.39
CA VAL A 206 -2.85 -16.63 15.13
C VAL A 206 -3.35 -17.37 16.38
N CYS A 207 -2.81 -17.06 17.55
CA CYS A 207 -3.16 -17.74 18.80
C CYS A 207 -4.52 -17.33 19.38
N TYR A 208 -4.93 -16.07 19.23
CA TYR A 208 -6.11 -15.50 19.90
C TYR A 208 -7.17 -14.93 18.96
N GLY A 209 -6.84 -14.74 17.68
CA GLY A 209 -7.77 -14.22 16.65
C GLY A 209 -8.20 -15.26 15.62
N GLY A 210 -7.71 -16.50 15.68
CA GLY A 210 -8.10 -17.57 14.75
C GLY A 210 -9.21 -18.50 15.24
N GLY A 211 -9.85 -18.19 16.37
CA GLY A 211 -10.89 -18.99 17.02
C GLY A 211 -12.27 -18.37 16.93
#